data_AF-A0AA51HW44-F1
#
_entry.id   AF-A0AA51HW44-F1
#
_cell.length_a   1.000
_cell.length_b   1.000
_cell.length_c   1.000
_cell.angle_alpha   90.00
_cell.angle_beta   90.00
_cell.angle_gamma   90.00
#
_symmetry.space_group_name_H-M   'P 1'
#
loop_
_entity.id
_entity.type
_entity.pdbx_description
1 polymer ?
#
loop_
_entity_poly.entity_id
_entity_poly.type
_entity_poly.pdbx_seq_one_letter_code
_entity_poly.pdbx_strand_id
1 'polypeptide(L)'
;SPKPKITEHPKSHLAIKNRSDNLVCSATSNPFSNITFLWRKNNGNISNPTVYENVTISEKGHIATSILILPNVAYTDAGKYQCVVSNKFGTTYSNKAAVNIVTFPHFRVKPTNVTVKTGELVTLNCAATGDPQPEISWKKDGGIDFPAARERRMNVIPNDPRFFIVNAKPADMGIYSCAAKNFAGTILANVTVTVLQEPSFIRVMENREV
;
A
#
# COMPACT_ATOMS: atom_id res chain seq x y z
N SER A 1 -17.20 42.40 -12.25
CA SER A 1 -16.39 41.18 -12.42
C SER A 1 -17.29 39.97 -12.24
N PRO A 2 -17.01 38.84 -12.89
CA PRO A 2 -17.74 37.61 -12.67
C PRO A 2 -17.41 37.00 -11.29
N LYS A 3 -18.23 36.03 -10.87
CA LYS A 3 -17.90 35.10 -9.79
C LYS A 3 -16.56 34.37 -10.07
N PRO A 4 -15.87 33.84 -9.05
CA PRO A 4 -14.58 33.19 -9.24
C PRO A 4 -14.68 31.99 -10.20
N LYS A 5 -13.65 31.76 -11.00
CA LYS A 5 -13.53 30.58 -11.87
C LYS A 5 -12.54 29.59 -11.27
N ILE A 6 -13.01 28.39 -10.96
CA ILE A 6 -12.15 27.31 -10.49
C ILE A 6 -11.24 26.84 -11.64
N THR A 7 -9.95 26.76 -11.37
CA THR A 7 -8.90 26.31 -12.29
C THR A 7 -8.32 24.97 -11.88
N GLU A 8 -8.40 24.62 -10.60
CA GLU A 8 -8.04 23.29 -10.10
C GLU A 8 -9.10 22.76 -9.14
N HIS A 9 -9.52 21.55 -9.43
CA HIS A 9 -10.56 20.82 -8.73
C HIS A 9 -9.92 19.78 -7.80
N PRO A 10 -10.44 19.57 -6.58
CA PRO A 10 -10.00 18.46 -5.75
C PRO A 10 -10.26 17.13 -6.48
N LYS A 11 -9.37 16.15 -6.28
CA LYS A 11 -9.42 14.85 -6.96
C LYS A 11 -9.76 13.74 -5.97
N SER A 12 -10.63 12.82 -6.41
CA SER A 12 -10.91 11.61 -5.63
C SER A 12 -9.66 10.72 -5.55
N HIS A 13 -9.36 10.18 -4.38
CA HIS A 13 -8.18 9.34 -4.15
C HIS A 13 -8.36 8.44 -2.92
N LEU A 14 -7.37 7.55 -2.71
CA LEU A 14 -7.25 6.72 -1.53
C LEU A 14 -6.25 7.36 -0.55
N ALA A 15 -6.67 7.55 0.69
CA ALA A 15 -5.88 8.11 1.77
C ALA A 15 -5.41 7.00 2.70
N ILE A 16 -4.13 7.00 3.08
CA ILE A 16 -3.58 5.96 3.97
C ILE A 16 -3.78 6.39 5.42
N LYS A 17 -4.48 5.56 6.20
CA LYS A 17 -4.70 5.79 7.64
C LYS A 17 -3.38 6.06 8.38
N ASN A 18 -3.41 6.98 9.35
CA ASN A 18 -2.28 7.43 10.15
C ASN A 18 -1.16 8.14 9.37
N ARG A 19 -1.41 8.54 8.12
CA ARG A 19 -0.52 9.43 7.36
C ARG A 19 -1.18 10.78 7.15
N SER A 20 -0.38 11.77 6.75
CA SER A 20 -0.89 13.05 6.27
C SER A 20 -1.38 12.90 4.83
N ASP A 21 -2.46 13.58 4.50
CA ASP A 21 -3.01 13.69 3.14
C ASP A 21 -3.52 15.12 2.88
N ASN A 22 -3.86 15.44 1.63
CA ASN A 22 -4.37 16.76 1.28
C ASN A 22 -5.33 16.78 0.08
N LEU A 23 -6.16 17.83 0.03
CA LEU A 23 -6.96 18.20 -1.13
C LEU A 23 -6.61 19.60 -1.59
N VAL A 24 -6.53 19.81 -2.90
CA VAL A 24 -6.16 21.10 -3.51
C VAL A 24 -7.34 21.68 -4.28
N CYS A 25 -7.53 22.99 -4.15
CA CYS A 25 -8.52 23.75 -4.89
C CYS A 25 -7.93 25.10 -5.29
N SER A 26 -7.97 25.42 -6.58
CA SER A 26 -7.40 26.67 -7.11
C SER A 26 -8.44 27.43 -7.93
N ALA A 27 -8.46 28.75 -7.83
CA ALA A 27 -9.40 29.60 -8.53
C ALA A 27 -8.83 30.96 -8.92
N THR A 28 -9.42 31.56 -9.94
CA THR A 28 -9.04 32.89 -10.47
C THR A 28 -10.20 33.86 -10.43
N SER A 29 -9.87 35.15 -10.31
CA SER A 29 -10.82 36.26 -10.50
C SER A 29 -10.22 37.33 -11.39
N ASN A 30 -10.98 37.76 -12.40
CA ASN A 30 -10.58 38.83 -13.33
C ASN A 30 -11.78 39.75 -13.64
N PRO A 31 -11.71 41.08 -13.39
CA PRO A 31 -10.62 41.79 -12.70
C PRO A 31 -10.55 41.41 -11.21
N PHE A 32 -9.48 41.87 -10.54
CA PHE A 32 -9.15 41.46 -9.18
C PHE A 32 -10.33 41.62 -8.21
N SER A 33 -10.55 40.58 -7.40
CA SER A 33 -11.42 40.62 -6.23
C SER A 33 -10.94 39.58 -5.23
N ASN A 34 -11.03 39.90 -3.95
CA ASN A 34 -10.67 38.96 -2.89
C ASN A 34 -11.50 37.67 -3.01
N ILE A 35 -10.80 36.54 -3.00
CA ILE A 35 -11.37 35.20 -3.04
C ILE A 35 -11.29 34.62 -1.63
N THR A 36 -12.34 33.96 -1.19
CA THR A 36 -12.37 33.18 0.06
C THR A 36 -12.72 31.72 -0.26
N PHE A 37 -12.09 30.79 0.44
CA PHE A 37 -12.37 29.36 0.34
C PHE A 37 -13.15 28.86 1.55
N LEU A 38 -14.03 27.89 1.31
CA LEU A 38 -14.70 27.12 2.34
C LEU A 38 -14.70 25.64 1.92
N TRP A 39 -14.18 24.77 2.78
CA TRP A 39 -14.20 23.34 2.57
C TRP A 39 -15.42 22.69 3.22
N ARG A 40 -16.06 21.80 2.46
CA ARG A 40 -17.21 21.01 2.89
C ARG A 40 -16.91 19.53 2.77
N LYS A 41 -17.48 18.74 3.67
CA LYS A 41 -17.47 17.28 3.64
C LYS A 41 -18.88 16.75 3.81
N ASN A 42 -19.29 15.84 2.94
CA ASN A 42 -20.64 15.25 2.96
C ASN A 42 -21.75 16.31 3.03
N ASN A 43 -21.55 17.42 2.31
CA ASN A 43 -22.41 18.62 2.31
C ASN A 43 -22.42 19.45 3.61
N GLY A 44 -21.76 19.02 4.68
CA GLY A 44 -21.55 19.83 5.89
C GLY A 44 -20.25 20.65 5.82
N ASN A 45 -20.15 21.71 6.62
CA ASN A 45 -18.89 22.44 6.78
C ASN A 45 -17.92 21.62 7.66
N ILE A 46 -16.64 21.70 7.36
CA ILE A 46 -15.60 21.10 8.22
C ILE A 46 -15.35 22.06 9.38
N SER A 47 -15.44 21.58 10.61
CA SER A 47 -15.14 22.38 11.80
C SER A 47 -13.62 22.50 11.97
N ASN A 48 -13.12 23.71 12.19
CA ASN A 48 -11.69 24.02 12.40
C ASN A 48 -10.75 23.33 11.39
N PRO A 49 -10.94 23.54 10.07
CA PRO A 49 -10.11 22.87 9.06
C PRO A 49 -8.67 23.37 9.12
N THR A 50 -7.71 22.45 9.01
CA THR A 50 -6.30 22.82 8.79
C THR A 50 -6.12 23.15 7.32
N VAL A 51 -5.95 24.43 7.00
CA VAL A 51 -5.80 24.91 5.62
C VAL A 51 -4.51 25.70 5.44
N TYR A 52 -3.91 25.56 4.26
CA TYR A 52 -2.85 26.43 3.79
C TYR A 52 -3.34 27.14 2.52
N GLU A 53 -3.24 28.47 2.50
CA GLU A 53 -3.72 29.28 1.38
C GLU A 53 -2.57 30.13 0.82
N ASN A 54 -2.50 30.21 -0.51
CA ASN A 54 -1.54 31.08 -1.19
C ASN A 54 -2.21 31.81 -2.37
N VAL A 55 -1.62 32.95 -2.74
CA VAL A 55 -2.05 33.72 -3.90
C VAL A 55 -0.84 33.96 -4.79
N THR A 56 -0.97 33.62 -6.06
CA THR A 56 0.03 33.88 -7.10
C THR A 56 -0.51 34.93 -8.06
N ILE A 57 0.31 35.94 -8.34
CA ILE A 57 -0.04 37.07 -9.18
C ILE A 57 0.64 36.92 -10.53
N SER A 58 -0.11 37.01 -11.61
CA SER A 58 0.41 37.00 -12.97
C SER A 58 -0.25 38.09 -13.81
N GLU A 59 0.34 38.40 -14.96
CA GLU A 59 -0.26 39.31 -15.96
C GLU A 59 -1.65 38.85 -16.44
N LYS A 60 -1.95 37.54 -16.31
CA LYS A 60 -3.24 36.93 -16.68
C LYS A 60 -4.29 37.00 -15.56
N GLY A 61 -3.96 37.62 -14.42
CA GLY A 61 -4.79 37.69 -13.21
C GLY A 61 -4.16 36.97 -12.02
N HIS A 62 -4.90 36.92 -10.91
CA HIS A 62 -4.45 36.27 -9.68
C HIS A 62 -5.07 34.86 -9.58
N ILE A 63 -4.25 33.87 -9.25
CA ILE A 63 -4.67 32.51 -8.91
C ILE A 63 -4.53 32.36 -7.39
N ALA A 64 -5.62 32.08 -6.70
CA ALA A 64 -5.61 31.71 -5.30
C ALA A 64 -5.73 30.18 -5.18
N THR A 65 -4.97 29.58 -4.27
CA THR A 65 -4.99 28.14 -3.99
C THR A 65 -5.28 27.92 -2.51
N SER A 66 -6.16 26.98 -2.20
CA SER A 66 -6.41 26.49 -0.84
C SER A 66 -6.13 24.99 -0.80
N ILE A 67 -5.35 24.58 0.19
CA ILE A 67 -4.97 23.19 0.45
C ILE A 67 -5.58 22.79 1.79
N LEU A 68 -6.54 21.88 1.77
CA LEU A 68 -7.05 21.23 2.97
C LEU A 68 -6.11 20.11 3.39
N ILE A 69 -5.57 20.17 4.59
CA ILE A 69 -4.63 19.19 5.14
C ILE A 69 -5.39 18.25 6.09
N LEU A 70 -5.20 16.95 5.89
CA LEU A 70 -5.65 15.88 6.78
C LEU A 70 -4.40 15.29 7.46
N PRO A 71 -3.93 15.85 8.59
CA PRO A 71 -2.60 15.55 9.12
C PRO A 71 -2.46 14.13 9.68
N ASN A 72 -3.56 13.55 10.17
CA ASN A 72 -3.61 12.20 10.71
C ASN A 72 -4.89 11.52 10.24
N VAL A 73 -4.85 10.97 9.03
CA VAL A 73 -6.03 10.36 8.39
C VAL A 73 -6.62 9.25 9.25
N ALA A 74 -7.91 9.39 9.57
CA ALA A 74 -8.73 8.42 10.28
C ALA A 74 -9.89 7.93 9.40
N TYR A 75 -10.56 6.83 9.80
CA TYR A 75 -11.74 6.34 9.07
C TYR A 75 -12.86 7.37 8.97
N THR A 76 -12.99 8.21 10.01
CA THR A 76 -13.93 9.33 10.00
C THR A 76 -13.66 10.32 8.89
N ASP A 77 -12.44 10.37 8.33
CA ASP A 77 -12.06 11.25 7.22
C ASP A 77 -12.60 10.81 5.86
N ALA A 78 -13.11 9.58 5.74
CA ALA A 78 -13.80 9.14 4.54
C ALA A 78 -14.98 10.06 4.18
N GLY A 79 -15.15 10.36 2.90
CA GLY A 79 -16.31 11.13 2.45
C GLY A 79 -16.10 11.90 1.15
N LYS A 80 -17.12 12.67 0.78
CA LYS A 80 -17.10 13.52 -0.41
C LYS A 80 -16.77 14.95 -0.01
N TYR A 81 -15.61 15.43 -0.44
CA TYR A 81 -15.09 16.77 -0.20
C TYR A 81 -15.45 17.70 -1.35
N GLN A 82 -15.76 18.95 -1.03
CA GLN A 82 -16.06 19.99 -2.00
C GLN A 82 -15.49 21.32 -1.51
N CYS A 83 -14.84 22.03 -2.41
CA CYS A 83 -14.35 23.38 -2.20
C CYS A 83 -15.41 24.37 -2.72
N VAL A 84 -15.71 25.38 -1.90
CA VAL A 84 -16.64 26.47 -2.21
C VAL A 84 -15.83 27.75 -2.27
N VAL A 85 -15.85 28.42 -3.43
CA VAL A 85 -15.03 29.59 -3.72
C VAL A 85 -15.95 30.79 -3.90
N SER A 86 -15.74 31.85 -3.13
CA SER A 86 -16.60 33.04 -3.19
C SER A 86 -15.81 34.33 -3.35
N ASN A 87 -16.44 35.31 -4.02
CA ASN A 87 -16.05 36.73 -3.98
C ASN A 87 -17.32 37.58 -3.81
N LYS A 88 -17.19 38.92 -3.83
CA LYS A 88 -18.33 39.84 -3.71
C LYS A 88 -19.38 39.72 -4.82
N PHE A 89 -19.09 39.01 -5.91
CA PHE A 89 -19.97 38.85 -7.06
C PHE A 89 -20.64 37.47 -7.12
N GLY A 90 -20.28 36.55 -6.22
CA GLY A 90 -20.96 35.28 -6.07
C GLY A 90 -20.04 34.11 -5.72
N THR A 91 -20.61 32.91 -5.83
CA THR A 91 -20.01 31.66 -5.37
C THR A 91 -19.94 30.64 -6.50
N THR A 92 -18.84 29.91 -6.56
CA THR A 92 -18.63 28.77 -7.47
C THR A 92 -18.25 27.54 -6.64
N TYR A 93 -18.81 26.39 -7.02
CA TYR A 93 -18.58 25.12 -6.35
C TYR A 93 -17.66 24.23 -7.19
N SER A 94 -16.71 23.56 -6.53
CA SER A 94 -15.92 22.52 -7.19
C SER A 94 -16.76 21.28 -7.47
N ASN A 95 -16.23 20.37 -8.30
CA ASN A 95 -16.61 18.95 -8.27
C ASN A 95 -16.50 18.38 -6.83
N LYS A 96 -17.18 17.26 -6.59
CA LYS A 96 -17.03 16.48 -5.36
C LYS A 96 -15.91 15.46 -5.54
N ALA A 97 -14.94 15.45 -4.64
CA ALA A 97 -13.85 14.48 -4.57
C ALA A 97 -14.13 13.46 -3.46
N ALA A 98 -14.14 12.17 -3.80
CA ALA A 98 -14.27 11.10 -2.81
C ALA A 98 -12.89 10.75 -2.25
N VAL A 99 -12.77 10.83 -0.92
CA VAL A 99 -11.62 10.32 -0.18
C VAL A 99 -12.05 9.03 0.50
N ASN A 100 -11.40 7.94 0.13
CA ASN A 100 -11.61 6.62 0.72
C ASN A 100 -10.38 6.22 1.53
N ILE A 101 -10.57 5.61 2.70
CA ILE A 101 -9.46 5.32 3.61
C ILE A 101 -9.00 3.89 3.41
N VAL A 102 -7.69 3.70 3.28
CA VAL A 102 -7.02 2.40 3.18
C VAL A 102 -6.02 2.22 4.31
N THR A 103 -5.67 0.98 4.63
CA THR A 103 -4.67 0.68 5.65
C THR A 103 -3.49 -0.08 5.08
N PHE A 104 -2.29 0.26 5.56
CA PHE A 104 -1.07 -0.42 5.18
C PHE A 104 -1.11 -1.89 5.64
N PRO A 105 -0.50 -2.84 4.91
CA PRO A 105 -0.42 -4.22 5.36
C PRO A 105 0.25 -4.33 6.73
N HIS A 106 -0.23 -5.24 7.56
CA HIS A 106 0.36 -5.60 8.85
C HIS A 106 0.42 -7.11 8.98
N PHE A 107 1.57 -7.68 9.33
CA PHE A 107 1.68 -9.12 9.53
C PHE A 107 0.90 -9.55 10.77
N ARG A 108 -0.07 -10.44 10.58
CA ARG A 108 -0.74 -11.18 11.65
C ARG A 108 0.07 -12.42 12.04
N VAL A 109 0.67 -13.07 11.05
CA VAL A 109 1.56 -14.23 11.23
C VAL A 109 2.79 -14.00 10.38
N LYS A 110 3.97 -14.01 11.01
CA LYS A 110 5.26 -14.00 10.33
C LYS A 110 5.79 -15.44 10.25
N PRO A 111 6.48 -15.80 9.16
CA PRO A 111 7.12 -17.10 9.09
C PRO A 111 8.29 -17.21 10.06
N THR A 112 8.55 -18.44 10.50
CA THR A 112 9.60 -18.80 11.45
C THR A 112 10.53 -19.84 10.83
N ASN A 113 11.81 -19.81 11.18
CA ASN A 113 12.79 -20.72 10.61
C ASN A 113 12.36 -22.18 10.81
N VAL A 114 12.64 -23.01 9.81
CA VAL A 114 12.29 -24.43 9.82
C VAL A 114 13.50 -25.27 9.41
N THR A 115 13.65 -26.39 10.11
CA THR A 115 14.62 -27.44 9.78
C THR A 115 13.84 -28.72 9.55
N VAL A 116 14.00 -29.32 8.37
CA VAL A 116 13.35 -30.57 7.98
C VAL A 116 14.38 -31.56 7.45
N LYS A 117 14.05 -32.83 7.37
CA LYS A 117 14.88 -33.83 6.67
C LYS A 117 14.53 -33.90 5.19
N THR A 118 15.46 -34.37 4.37
CA THR A 118 15.20 -34.69 2.95
C THR A 118 13.97 -35.61 2.84
N GLY A 119 13.06 -35.29 1.93
CA GLY A 119 11.80 -36.03 1.72
C GLY A 119 10.62 -35.53 2.56
N GLU A 120 10.85 -34.77 3.64
CA GLU A 120 9.78 -34.24 4.50
C GLU A 120 9.05 -33.03 3.87
N LEU A 121 7.96 -32.61 4.51
CA LEU A 121 7.16 -31.45 4.15
C LEU A 121 7.73 -30.17 4.82
N VAL A 122 8.11 -29.18 4.01
CA VAL A 122 8.36 -27.83 4.52
C VAL A 122 7.02 -27.12 4.63
N THR A 123 6.73 -26.50 5.78
CA THR A 123 5.55 -25.63 5.96
C THR A 123 5.98 -24.26 6.49
N LEU A 124 5.62 -23.20 5.78
CA LEU A 124 5.84 -21.82 6.16
C LEU A 124 4.50 -21.09 6.28
N ASN A 125 4.28 -20.40 7.40
CA ASN A 125 3.06 -19.65 7.65
C ASN A 125 3.28 -18.16 7.43
N CYS A 126 2.43 -17.52 6.64
CA CYS A 126 2.44 -16.07 6.49
C CYS A 126 1.02 -15.54 6.29
N ALA A 127 0.61 -14.61 7.15
CA ALA A 127 -0.70 -13.97 7.07
C ALA A 127 -0.55 -12.48 7.37
N ALA A 128 -1.27 -11.66 6.61
CA ALA A 128 -1.33 -10.22 6.85
C ALA A 128 -2.77 -9.72 6.81
N THR A 129 -3.01 -8.64 7.54
CA THR A 129 -4.24 -7.86 7.51
C THR A 129 -3.97 -6.51 6.87
N GLY A 130 -5.00 -5.88 6.34
CA GLY A 130 -4.93 -4.56 5.70
C GLY A 130 -6.22 -4.33 4.93
N ASP A 131 -6.41 -3.10 4.46
CA ASP A 131 -7.57 -2.71 3.66
C ASP A 131 -7.08 -1.93 2.44
N PRO A 132 -7.20 -2.47 1.21
CA PRO A 132 -7.75 -3.79 0.89
C PRO A 132 -6.94 -4.95 1.48
N GLN A 133 -7.57 -6.13 1.62
CA GLN A 133 -6.92 -7.36 2.11
C GLN A 133 -5.64 -7.65 1.31
N PRO A 134 -4.46 -7.76 1.96
CA PRO A 134 -3.21 -8.00 1.25
C PRO A 134 -3.15 -9.37 0.57
N GLU A 135 -2.57 -9.39 -0.63
CA GLU A 135 -2.15 -10.59 -1.35
C GLU A 135 -0.80 -11.08 -0.81
N ILE A 136 -0.68 -12.38 -0.58
CA ILE A 136 0.53 -13.03 -0.09
C ILE A 136 1.28 -13.69 -1.25
N SER A 137 2.58 -13.42 -1.36
CA SER A 137 3.47 -14.04 -2.34
C SER A 137 4.80 -14.45 -1.72
N TRP A 138 5.49 -15.39 -2.35
CA TRP A 138 6.73 -15.97 -1.85
C TRP A 138 7.85 -15.89 -2.88
N LYS A 139 9.07 -15.66 -2.39
CA LYS A 139 10.32 -15.71 -3.15
C LYS A 139 11.36 -16.53 -2.41
N LYS A 140 12.28 -17.16 -3.12
CA LYS A 140 13.48 -17.79 -2.56
C LYS A 140 14.70 -17.02 -3.06
N ASP A 141 15.57 -16.61 -2.15
CA ASP A 141 16.82 -15.89 -2.44
C ASP A 141 16.61 -14.69 -3.40
N GLY A 142 15.49 -13.96 -3.20
CA GLY A 142 15.12 -12.80 -4.02
C GLY A 142 14.42 -13.10 -5.34
N GLY A 143 14.34 -14.36 -5.77
CA GLY A 143 13.76 -14.80 -7.04
C GLY A 143 12.47 -15.63 -6.89
N ILE A 144 11.73 -15.77 -7.99
CA ILE A 144 10.58 -16.68 -8.11
C ILE A 144 10.96 -18.01 -8.80
N ASP A 145 12.14 -18.06 -9.42
CA ASP A 145 12.63 -19.22 -10.15
C ASP A 145 13.57 -20.06 -9.28
N PHE A 146 13.02 -21.03 -8.57
CA PHE A 146 13.76 -21.93 -7.69
C PHE A 146 13.33 -23.39 -7.85
N PRO A 147 14.15 -24.37 -7.42
CA PRO A 147 13.92 -25.79 -7.70
C PRO A 147 12.51 -26.28 -7.34
N ALA A 148 12.03 -26.03 -6.13
CA ALA A 148 10.67 -26.42 -5.73
C ALA A 148 9.55 -25.80 -6.57
N ALA A 149 9.72 -24.58 -7.09
CA ALA A 149 8.76 -23.95 -8.00
C ALA A 149 8.79 -24.61 -9.39
N ARG A 150 9.99 -24.81 -9.97
CA ARG A 150 10.18 -25.48 -11.28
C ARG A 150 9.66 -26.92 -11.30
N GLU A 151 9.90 -27.64 -10.21
CA GLU A 151 9.51 -29.03 -10.04
C GLU A 151 8.06 -29.19 -9.55
N ARG A 152 7.28 -28.10 -9.42
CA ARG A 152 5.90 -28.10 -8.95
C ARG A 152 5.69 -28.78 -7.58
N ARG A 153 6.70 -28.68 -6.71
CA ARG A 153 6.65 -29.19 -5.32
C ARG A 153 6.13 -28.15 -4.34
N MET A 154 6.14 -26.88 -4.75
CA MET A 154 5.58 -25.76 -3.99
C MET A 154 4.07 -25.63 -4.22
N ASN A 155 3.33 -25.31 -3.16
CA ASN A 155 1.92 -24.96 -3.23
C ASN A 155 1.61 -23.73 -2.36
N VAL A 156 0.72 -22.89 -2.86
CA VAL A 156 0.11 -21.75 -2.14
C VAL A 156 -1.39 -21.89 -2.35
N ILE A 157 -2.14 -22.09 -1.26
CA ILE A 157 -3.61 -22.20 -1.34
C ILE A 157 -4.21 -20.79 -1.21
N PRO A 158 -5.13 -20.38 -2.09
CA PRO A 158 -5.85 -19.12 -1.95
C PRO A 158 -6.55 -19.03 -0.59
N ASN A 159 -6.38 -17.92 0.12
CA ASN A 159 -6.91 -17.68 1.47
C ASN A 159 -6.37 -18.60 2.59
N ASP A 160 -5.38 -19.45 2.31
CA ASP A 160 -4.64 -20.18 3.34
C ASP A 160 -3.30 -19.48 3.59
N PRO A 161 -2.94 -19.19 4.85
CA PRO A 161 -1.64 -18.59 5.15
C PRO A 161 -0.45 -19.52 4.90
N ARG A 162 -0.66 -20.79 4.55
CA ARG A 162 0.38 -21.79 4.40
C ARG A 162 0.97 -21.83 3.00
N PHE A 163 2.29 -21.80 2.97
CA PHE A 163 3.13 -22.19 1.85
C PHE A 163 3.78 -23.52 2.20
N PHE A 164 3.78 -24.48 1.28
CA PHE A 164 4.43 -25.76 1.53
C PHE A 164 5.22 -26.28 0.34
N ILE A 165 6.34 -26.94 0.63
CA ILE A 165 7.17 -27.65 -0.33
C ILE A 165 7.11 -29.14 0.06
N VAL A 166 6.55 -29.96 -0.81
CA VAL A 166 6.57 -31.42 -0.63
C VAL A 166 7.92 -31.99 -1.06
N ASN A 167 8.30 -33.14 -0.48
CA ASN A 167 9.51 -33.87 -0.83
C ASN A 167 10.75 -32.95 -0.84
N ALA A 168 11.09 -32.42 0.34
CA ALA A 168 12.19 -31.46 0.50
C ALA A 168 13.52 -32.00 -0.03
N LYS A 169 14.27 -31.16 -0.75
CA LYS A 169 15.60 -31.46 -1.29
C LYS A 169 16.65 -30.50 -0.72
N PRO A 170 17.93 -30.87 -0.66
CA PRO A 170 19.00 -29.96 -0.24
C PRO A 170 19.02 -28.62 -1.00
N ALA A 171 18.66 -28.64 -2.30
CA ALA A 171 18.57 -27.44 -3.14
C ALA A 171 17.43 -26.47 -2.76
N ASP A 172 16.48 -26.90 -1.92
CA ASP A 172 15.42 -26.05 -1.38
C ASP A 172 15.89 -25.21 -0.19
N MET A 173 17.07 -25.50 0.37
CA MET A 173 17.67 -24.69 1.43
C MET A 173 17.89 -23.25 0.95
N GLY A 174 17.60 -22.27 1.80
CA GLY A 174 17.82 -20.87 1.50
C GLY A 174 16.93 -19.93 2.31
N ILE A 175 16.94 -18.66 1.92
CA ILE A 175 16.10 -17.63 2.53
C ILE A 175 14.83 -17.50 1.69
N TYR A 176 13.69 -17.71 2.32
CA TYR A 176 12.39 -17.46 1.73
C TYR A 176 11.86 -16.13 2.24
N SER A 177 11.26 -15.34 1.36
CA SER A 177 10.66 -14.05 1.68
C SER A 177 9.17 -14.11 1.42
N CYS A 178 8.36 -13.95 2.48
CA CYS A 178 6.94 -13.66 2.35
C CYS A 178 6.74 -12.17 2.09
N ALA A 179 6.02 -11.83 1.03
CA ALA A 179 5.57 -10.49 0.73
C ALA A 179 4.06 -10.38 0.87
N ALA A 180 3.60 -9.45 1.71
CA ALA A 180 2.18 -9.08 1.81
C ALA A 180 1.96 -7.71 1.18
N LYS A 181 1.16 -7.64 0.12
CA LYS A 181 0.96 -6.44 -0.69
C LYS A 181 -0.52 -6.07 -0.82
N ASN A 182 -0.82 -4.79 -0.63
CA ASN A 182 -2.09 -4.20 -1.05
C ASN A 182 -1.82 -2.85 -1.76
N PHE A 183 -2.86 -2.07 -2.01
CA PHE A 183 -2.74 -0.75 -2.66
C PHE A 183 -1.88 0.24 -1.86
N ALA A 184 -1.94 0.19 -0.53
CA ALA A 184 -1.21 1.11 0.33
C ALA A 184 0.30 0.81 0.40
N GLY A 185 0.71 -0.43 0.12
CA GLY A 185 2.11 -0.80 -0.04
C GLY A 185 2.42 -2.28 0.17
N THR A 186 3.66 -2.58 0.53
CA THR A 186 4.16 -3.95 0.70
C THR A 186 5.02 -4.06 1.96
N ILE A 187 4.86 -5.16 2.69
CA ILE A 187 5.72 -5.57 3.81
C ILE A 187 6.37 -6.92 3.49
N LEU A 188 7.59 -7.14 4.00
CA LEU A 188 8.37 -8.35 3.77
C LEU A 188 8.74 -9.02 5.10
N ALA A 189 8.75 -10.35 5.13
CA ALA A 189 9.29 -11.15 6.22
C ALA A 189 10.13 -12.29 5.66
N ASN A 190 11.38 -12.39 6.11
CA ASN A 190 12.32 -13.42 5.68
C ASN A 190 12.32 -14.59 6.67
N VAL A 191 12.58 -15.78 6.15
CA VAL A 191 12.68 -17.03 6.93
C VAL A 191 13.72 -17.95 6.30
N THR A 192 14.48 -18.65 7.14
CA THR A 192 15.45 -19.63 6.67
C THR A 192 14.84 -21.03 6.67
N VAL A 193 15.00 -21.74 5.56
CA VAL A 193 14.68 -23.17 5.45
C VAL A 193 15.99 -23.95 5.41
N THR A 194 16.13 -24.90 6.31
CA THR A 194 17.27 -25.83 6.36
C THR A 194 16.78 -27.25 6.07
N VAL A 195 17.46 -27.95 5.16
CA VAL A 195 17.16 -29.35 4.83
C VAL A 195 18.34 -30.22 5.24
N LEU A 196 18.12 -31.14 6.19
CA LEU A 196 19.11 -32.09 6.67
C LEU A 196 19.10 -33.33 5.78
N GLN A 197 20.28 -33.72 5.30
CA GLN A 197 20.48 -34.95 4.55
C GLN A 197 21.22 -35.96 5.42
N GLU A 198 20.76 -37.21 5.44
CA GLU A 198 21.52 -38.28 6.08
C GLU A 198 22.82 -38.56 5.31
N PRO A 199 23.93 -38.87 6.00
CA PRO A 199 25.17 -39.21 5.33
C PRO A 199 24.99 -40.44 4.42
N SER A 200 25.42 -40.33 3.17
CA SER A 200 25.48 -41.46 2.24
C SER A 200 26.90 -41.66 1.75
N PHE A 201 27.32 -42.92 1.60
CA PHE A 201 28.61 -43.24 1.01
C PHE A 201 28.59 -42.94 -0.49
N ILE A 202 29.53 -42.10 -0.95
CA ILE A 202 29.68 -41.75 -2.39
C ILE A 202 30.29 -42.92 -3.18
N ARG A 203 31.05 -43.80 -2.51
CA ARG A 203 31.54 -45.07 -3.05
C ARG A 203 31.35 -46.16 -2.00
N VAL A 204 30.86 -47.31 -2.43
CA VAL A 204 30.93 -48.54 -1.63
C VAL A 204 32.42 -48.85 -1.42
N MET A 205 32.83 -49.11 -0.18
CA MET A 205 34.19 -49.58 0.05
C MET A 205 34.36 -50.94 -0.63
N GLU A 206 35.25 -51.02 -1.62
CA GLU A 206 35.68 -52.30 -2.16
C GLU A 206 36.52 -53.01 -1.10
N ASN A 207 36.12 -54.23 -0.74
CA ASN A 207 36.95 -55.09 0.09
C ASN A 207 38.27 -55.34 -0.64
N ARG A 208 39.40 -54.97 -0.03
CA ARG A 208 40.69 -55.53 -0.42
C ARG A 208 40.69 -56.98 0.02
N GLU A 209 40.60 -57.89 -0.94
CA GLU A 209 41.02 -59.28 -0.70
C GLU A 209 42.51 -59.25 -0.34
N VAL A 210 42.84 -59.84 0.81
CA VAL A 210 44.19 -59.97 1.36
C VAL A 210 44.75 -61.33 0.97
#